data_AF-A0A3A4ZTN3-F1
#
_entry.id   AF-A0A3A4ZTN3-F1
#
_cell.length_a   1.000
_cell.length_b   1.000
_cell.length_c   1.000
_cell.angle_alpha   90.00
_cell.angle_beta   90.00
_cell.angle_gamma   90.00
#
_symmetry.space_group_name_H-M   'P 1'
#
loop_
_entity.id
_entity.type
_entity.pdbx_description
1 polymer ?
#
loop_
_entity_poly.entity_id
_entity_poly.type
_entity_poly.pdbx_seq_one_letter_code
_entity_poly.pdbx_strand_id
1 'polypeptide(L)'
;RLVPRELPHRQSASLLALDEKRPDEIRRSLGLASYRALGYVPGDREGESVSKTLEYAYDDWCIARMAKALGEESDYARYIERAQHYKNLFDPSTGFMRPRVNGAFAEPFDPSEVNAHFTEANSWQYSFYVPQDVEGLMSLMGGPEAFEAKLDSLFAASPRTTGREQPDITGLIGQYAHGNEPSHHVAYLYAYAGRRWKTEERVREIMETLYGEGPAGLCGNEDCGQMSAWYVLSALGFYPVTPGQEAYVVGSPLFREASIDVGGGKRFVVRANRVSRANRHIQSATLRGEPYAKGYIDHGEIMAGGELVFTMGPRPNEAWGTSAADRPRSSIDEHLIMPVPYVSSGSRIFSDSTVVGLASVVPGAEIRYTLSETPPDGDATLYESPFVLRASTPLRAVARAEGFPQSRVLAADFRKVPGGRRVRLETAYSPQYTAGGALGLIDEIRGGVDFRAGGWQGYHGVDLVAVVDLGSVRRVRRVAASFLQDQNSWIFLPERIEYSLSSDGVAFITVAEWDRGTPAADEAARIEEFSTDRVARSARFVRVHARNAGVCPPWHPYAGEKAWIFVDEIEVE
;
A
#
# COMPACT_ATOMS: atom_id res chain seq x y z
N ARG A 1 18.09 -33.56 20.80
CA ARG A 1 16.64 -33.42 21.09
C ARG A 1 16.46 -32.17 21.94
N LEU A 2 16.16 -31.03 21.31
CA LEU A 2 15.61 -29.89 22.01
C LEU A 2 14.12 -30.21 22.19
N VAL A 3 13.75 -30.67 23.38
CA VAL A 3 12.36 -30.67 23.81
C VAL A 3 12.02 -29.19 24.02
N PRO A 4 10.93 -28.65 23.47
CA PRO A 4 10.47 -27.32 23.84
C PRO A 4 10.26 -27.35 25.35
N ARG A 5 11.03 -26.56 26.11
CA ARG A 5 10.61 -26.24 27.47
C ARG A 5 9.25 -25.55 27.29
N GLU A 6 8.20 -26.19 27.81
CA GLU A 6 6.87 -25.61 27.89
C GLU A 6 7.02 -24.15 28.34
N LEU A 7 6.69 -23.21 27.44
CA LEU A 7 6.44 -21.84 27.85
C LEU A 7 5.28 -21.93 28.84
N PRO A 8 5.44 -21.50 30.11
CA PRO A 8 4.36 -21.58 31.07
C PRO A 8 3.13 -20.88 30.48
N HIS A 9 1.96 -21.53 30.48
CA HIS A 9 0.69 -21.03 29.88
C HIS A 9 0.37 -19.54 30.18
N ARG A 10 0.91 -18.97 31.27
CA ARG A 10 0.76 -17.55 31.62
C ARG A 10 1.59 -16.58 30.78
N GLN A 11 2.72 -16.99 30.20
CA GLN A 11 3.54 -16.15 29.32
C GLN A 11 3.03 -16.15 27.88
N SER A 12 2.43 -17.25 27.42
CA SER A 12 1.78 -17.38 26.11
C SER A 12 0.54 -16.51 25.98
N ALA A 13 -0.33 -16.51 27.00
CA ALA A 13 -1.46 -15.58 27.08
C ALA A 13 -1.02 -14.10 27.12
N SER A 14 0.17 -13.81 27.65
CA SER A 14 0.70 -12.43 27.74
C SER A 14 1.18 -11.88 26.40
N LEU A 15 1.65 -12.72 25.47
CA LEU A 15 2.13 -12.29 24.15
C LEU A 15 0.97 -12.04 23.19
N LEU A 16 -0.05 -12.90 23.20
CA LEU A 16 -1.31 -12.69 22.46
C LEU A 16 -2.11 -11.51 23.02
N ALA A 17 -2.06 -11.30 24.35
CA ALA A 17 -2.66 -10.14 25.00
C ALA A 17 -1.88 -8.82 24.82
N LEU A 18 -0.73 -8.78 24.15
CA LEU A 18 -0.07 -7.50 23.83
C LEU A 18 -0.89 -6.68 22.83
N ASP A 19 -1.63 -7.35 21.94
CA ASP A 19 -2.63 -6.68 21.10
C ASP A 19 -3.76 -6.06 21.96
N GLU A 20 -4.14 -6.73 23.06
CA GLU A 20 -5.18 -6.33 24.03
C GLU A 20 -4.70 -5.45 25.21
N LYS A 21 -3.40 -5.20 25.36
CA LYS A 21 -2.82 -4.31 26.41
C LYS A 21 -2.22 -2.98 25.94
N ARG A 22 -2.09 -2.72 24.64
CA ARG A 22 -1.79 -1.36 24.12
C ARG A 22 -2.86 -0.32 24.56
N PRO A 23 -2.49 0.95 24.82
CA PRO A 23 -3.45 2.01 25.12
C PRO A 23 -4.57 2.09 24.07
N ASP A 24 -5.81 2.35 24.50
CA ASP A 24 -7.00 2.42 23.62
C ASP A 24 -6.84 3.46 22.49
N GLU A 25 -6.00 4.47 22.70
CA GLU A 25 -5.66 5.50 21.71
C GLU A 25 -4.83 4.95 20.54
N ILE A 26 -3.93 3.99 20.81
CA ILE A 26 -3.11 3.29 19.78
C ILE A 26 -3.93 2.21 19.07
N ARG A 27 -4.89 1.57 19.75
CA ARG A 27 -5.83 0.63 19.11
C ARG A 27 -6.82 1.31 18.15
N ARG A 28 -7.13 2.58 18.43
CA ARG A 28 -8.02 3.41 17.60
C ARG A 28 -7.26 4.12 16.48
N SER A 29 -5.93 4.18 16.53
CA SER A 29 -5.09 4.88 15.56
C SER A 29 -4.48 3.90 14.53
N LEU A 30 -4.17 4.42 13.33
CA LEU A 30 -3.49 3.74 12.23
C LEU A 30 -4.31 2.70 11.45
N GLY A 31 -5.64 2.86 11.40
CA GLY A 31 -6.50 2.05 10.51
C GLY A 31 -6.82 0.62 10.95
N LEU A 32 -6.33 0.15 12.10
CA LEU A 32 -6.51 -1.23 12.57
C LEU A 32 -7.99 -1.63 12.75
N ALA A 33 -8.84 -0.71 13.20
CA ALA A 33 -10.28 -0.96 13.30
C ALA A 33 -10.90 -1.26 11.92
N SER A 34 -10.55 -0.46 10.91
CA SER A 34 -10.99 -0.67 9.53
C SER A 34 -10.42 -1.97 8.97
N TYR A 35 -9.14 -2.25 9.17
CA TYR A 35 -8.50 -3.51 8.75
C TYR A 35 -9.23 -4.74 9.29
N ARG A 36 -9.56 -4.76 10.59
CA ARG A 36 -10.29 -5.88 11.22
C ARG A 36 -11.73 -6.01 10.75
N ALA A 37 -12.40 -4.90 10.45
CA ALA A 37 -13.81 -4.88 10.06
C ALA A 37 -13.99 -5.18 8.56
N LEU A 38 -13.21 -4.52 7.71
CA LEU A 38 -13.34 -4.49 6.26
C LEU A 38 -12.41 -5.47 5.55
N GLY A 39 -11.36 -5.94 6.22
CA GLY A 39 -10.35 -6.80 5.63
C GLY A 39 -9.23 -6.06 4.92
N TYR A 40 -9.19 -4.74 5.02
CA TYR A 40 -8.12 -3.88 4.50
C TYR A 40 -8.25 -2.50 5.16
N VAL A 41 -7.19 -1.71 5.11
CA VAL A 41 -7.22 -0.29 5.45
C VAL A 41 -7.67 0.51 4.22
N PRO A 42 -8.80 1.25 4.26
CA PRO A 42 -9.22 2.08 3.14
C PRO A 42 -8.32 3.30 2.95
N GLY A 43 -7.96 3.61 1.70
CA GLY A 43 -7.09 4.72 1.35
C GLY A 43 -7.72 6.09 1.52
N ASP A 44 -9.04 6.16 1.67
CA ASP A 44 -9.83 7.36 1.98
C ASP A 44 -10.13 7.51 3.48
N ARG A 45 -9.43 6.75 4.33
CA ARG A 45 -9.59 6.84 5.80
C ARG A 45 -8.27 6.94 6.54
N GLU A 46 -7.19 6.43 5.96
CA GLU A 46 -5.91 6.31 6.63
C GLU A 46 -4.79 6.34 5.59
N GLY A 47 -3.75 7.12 5.86
CA GLY A 47 -2.53 7.14 5.04
C GLY A 47 -1.78 5.81 5.11
N GLU A 48 -0.96 5.53 4.11
CA GLU A 48 -0.13 4.32 3.99
C GLU A 48 -0.97 3.03 4.00
N SER A 49 -2.21 3.14 3.53
CA SER A 49 -3.23 2.12 3.61
C SER A 49 -2.81 0.76 3.01
N VAL A 50 -2.04 0.79 1.90
CA VAL A 50 -1.59 -0.44 1.25
C VAL A 50 -0.48 -1.09 2.06
N SER A 51 0.57 -0.34 2.41
CA SER A 51 1.69 -0.82 3.23
C SER A 51 1.19 -1.42 4.55
N LYS A 52 0.36 -0.67 5.30
CA LYS A 52 -0.26 -1.15 6.55
C LYS A 52 -1.04 -2.43 6.37
N THR A 53 -1.85 -2.55 5.31
CA THR A 53 -2.63 -3.77 5.08
C THR A 53 -1.74 -4.99 4.79
N LEU A 54 -0.69 -4.82 3.99
CA LEU A 54 0.24 -5.90 3.64
C LEU A 54 1.08 -6.34 4.83
N GLU A 55 1.58 -5.39 5.62
CA GLU A 55 2.35 -5.66 6.83
C GLU A 55 1.50 -6.26 7.95
N TYR A 56 0.29 -5.74 8.20
CA TYR A 56 -0.62 -6.33 9.19
C TYR A 56 -1.01 -7.76 8.82
N ALA A 57 -1.15 -8.07 7.53
CA ALA A 57 -1.40 -9.44 7.09
C ALA A 57 -0.21 -10.37 7.39
N TYR A 58 1.02 -9.91 7.21
CA TYR A 58 2.21 -10.67 7.59
C TYR A 58 2.35 -10.80 9.13
N ASP A 59 2.09 -9.74 9.87
CA ASP A 59 2.11 -9.75 11.34
C ASP A 59 1.06 -10.70 11.92
N ASP A 60 -0.16 -10.67 11.39
CA ASP A 60 -1.23 -11.61 11.76
C ASP A 60 -0.83 -13.05 11.44
N TRP A 61 -0.11 -13.29 10.34
CA TRP A 61 0.44 -14.63 10.08
C TRP A 61 1.43 -15.06 11.17
N CYS A 62 2.36 -14.18 11.57
CA CYS A 62 3.29 -14.46 12.66
C CYS A 62 2.56 -14.81 13.97
N ILE A 63 1.49 -14.07 14.29
CA ILE A 63 0.63 -14.35 15.45
C ILE A 63 -0.05 -15.72 15.29
N ALA A 64 -0.58 -16.03 14.10
CA ALA A 64 -1.19 -17.32 13.82
C ALA A 64 -0.20 -18.49 13.99
N ARG A 65 1.06 -18.33 13.54
CA ARG A 65 2.12 -19.33 13.73
C ARG A 65 2.39 -19.59 15.20
N MET A 66 2.44 -18.53 16.02
CA MET A 66 2.59 -18.65 17.47
C MET A 66 1.38 -19.34 18.11
N ALA A 67 0.16 -18.92 17.77
CA ALA A 67 -1.07 -19.52 18.29
C ALA A 67 -1.14 -21.03 17.98
N LYS A 68 -0.81 -21.42 16.75
CA LYS A 68 -0.73 -22.84 16.34
C LYS A 68 0.30 -23.62 17.16
N ALA A 69 1.48 -23.04 17.41
CA ALA A 69 2.52 -23.68 18.21
C ALA A 69 2.11 -23.85 19.70
N LEU A 70 1.21 -23.01 20.19
CA LEU A 70 0.68 -23.04 21.56
C LEU A 70 -0.60 -23.89 21.72
N GLY A 71 -1.19 -24.36 20.62
CA GLY A 71 -2.47 -25.08 20.62
C GLY A 71 -3.71 -24.18 20.79
N GLU A 72 -3.59 -22.88 20.53
CA GLU A 72 -4.67 -21.89 20.63
C GLU A 72 -5.46 -21.81 19.32
N GLU A 73 -6.26 -22.84 19.02
CA GLU A 73 -6.94 -23.04 17.72
C GLU A 73 -7.87 -21.88 17.32
N SER A 74 -8.59 -21.28 18.26
CA SER A 74 -9.46 -20.12 17.97
C SER A 74 -8.66 -18.89 17.52
N ASP A 75 -7.50 -18.68 18.12
CA ASP A 75 -6.62 -17.57 17.75
C ASP A 75 -5.92 -17.86 16.43
N TYR A 76 -5.46 -19.10 16.21
CA TYR A 76 -4.94 -19.52 14.92
C TYR A 76 -5.92 -19.23 13.79
N ALA A 77 -7.17 -19.72 13.89
CA ALA A 77 -8.20 -19.52 12.88
C ALA A 77 -8.45 -18.02 12.61
N ARG A 78 -8.60 -17.21 13.68
CA ARG A 78 -8.82 -15.76 13.56
C ARG A 78 -7.69 -15.05 12.83
N TYR A 79 -6.45 -15.34 13.18
CA TYR A 79 -5.30 -14.62 12.65
C TYR A 79 -4.85 -15.14 11.28
N ILE A 80 -5.02 -16.43 10.98
CA ILE A 80 -4.70 -16.99 9.66
C ILE A 80 -5.71 -16.56 8.57
N GLU A 81 -6.96 -16.27 8.94
CA GLU A 81 -7.91 -15.60 8.05
C GLU A 81 -7.46 -14.16 7.72
N ARG A 82 -7.02 -13.41 8.74
CA ARG A 82 -6.54 -12.03 8.54
C ARG A 82 -5.22 -11.97 7.79
N ALA A 83 -4.37 -12.97 7.94
CA ALA A 83 -3.12 -13.08 7.19
C ALA A 83 -3.29 -13.08 5.65
N GLN A 84 -4.53 -13.29 5.19
CA GLN A 84 -4.91 -13.28 3.77
C GLN A 84 -5.52 -11.94 3.32
N HIS A 85 -5.60 -10.92 4.19
CA HIS A 85 -6.21 -9.62 3.87
C HIS A 85 -5.51 -8.85 2.74
N TYR A 86 -4.25 -9.20 2.43
CA TYR A 86 -3.55 -8.73 1.24
C TYR A 86 -4.35 -8.95 -0.07
N LYS A 87 -5.15 -10.03 -0.14
CA LYS A 87 -5.95 -10.38 -1.33
C LYS A 87 -6.99 -9.30 -1.67
N ASN A 88 -7.39 -8.47 -0.72
CA ASN A 88 -8.41 -7.42 -0.92
C ASN A 88 -7.88 -6.19 -1.68
N LEU A 89 -6.56 -6.02 -1.73
CA LEU A 89 -5.89 -4.90 -2.41
C LEU A 89 -5.25 -5.30 -3.75
N PHE A 90 -5.29 -6.57 -4.13
CA PHE A 90 -4.78 -7.02 -5.43
C PHE A 90 -5.76 -6.64 -6.55
N ASP A 91 -5.32 -5.76 -7.44
CA ASP A 91 -6.08 -5.36 -8.63
C ASP A 91 -5.76 -6.29 -9.81
N PRO A 92 -6.68 -7.20 -10.20
CA PRO A 92 -6.42 -8.16 -11.27
C PRO A 92 -6.24 -7.49 -12.65
N SER A 93 -6.68 -6.24 -12.84
CA SER A 93 -6.54 -5.53 -14.11
C SER A 93 -5.12 -5.01 -14.35
N THR A 94 -4.36 -4.79 -13.27
CA THR A 94 -3.00 -4.22 -13.32
C THR A 94 -1.94 -5.19 -12.78
N GLY A 95 -2.35 -6.21 -12.01
CA GLY A 95 -1.46 -7.15 -11.33
C GLY A 95 -0.63 -6.49 -10.24
N PHE A 96 -1.15 -5.43 -9.61
CA PHE A 96 -0.50 -4.68 -8.54
C PHE A 96 -1.39 -4.60 -7.29
N MET A 97 -0.78 -4.36 -6.14
CA MET A 97 -1.48 -3.94 -4.93
C MET A 97 -1.84 -2.46 -5.06
N ARG A 98 -3.12 -2.15 -4.93
CA ARG A 98 -3.67 -0.82 -5.21
C ARG A 98 -4.62 -0.38 -4.10
N PRO A 99 -4.57 0.89 -3.66
CA PRO A 99 -5.45 1.40 -2.61
C PRO A 99 -6.92 1.30 -3.00
N ARG A 100 -7.75 1.03 -1.99
CA ARG A 100 -9.21 1.02 -2.09
C ARG A 100 -9.77 2.33 -1.56
N VAL A 101 -10.52 3.05 -2.37
CA VAL A 101 -11.21 4.30 -2.03
C VAL A 101 -12.68 4.12 -2.33
N ASN A 102 -13.55 4.27 -1.32
CA ASN A 102 -14.99 4.01 -1.44
C ASN A 102 -15.32 2.66 -2.12
N GLY A 103 -14.57 1.61 -1.77
CA GLY A 103 -14.77 0.28 -2.33
C GLY A 103 -14.33 0.07 -3.80
N ALA A 104 -13.84 1.11 -4.48
CA ALA A 104 -13.21 1.04 -5.79
C ALA A 104 -11.68 1.03 -5.65
N PHE A 105 -10.96 0.57 -6.67
CA PHE A 105 -9.52 0.83 -6.75
C PHE A 105 -9.28 2.30 -7.13
N ALA A 106 -8.33 2.98 -6.48
CA ALA A 106 -8.14 4.43 -6.67
C ALA A 106 -7.61 4.77 -8.08
N GLU A 107 -8.25 5.74 -8.75
CA GLU A 107 -7.91 6.21 -10.12
C GLU A 107 -7.53 7.70 -10.15
N PRO A 108 -6.61 8.13 -11.04
CA PRO A 108 -5.78 7.30 -11.92
C PRO A 108 -4.74 6.48 -11.14
N PHE A 109 -4.08 5.52 -11.80
CA PHE A 109 -3.05 4.69 -11.17
C PHE A 109 -1.77 4.64 -12.00
N ASP A 110 -0.67 5.04 -11.37
CA ASP A 110 0.69 4.89 -11.86
C ASP A 110 1.47 4.06 -10.82
N PRO A 111 1.93 2.84 -11.14
CA PRO A 111 2.62 1.98 -10.18
C PRO A 111 3.98 2.54 -9.74
N SER A 112 4.55 3.51 -10.48
CA SER A 112 5.80 4.20 -10.14
C SER A 112 5.60 5.43 -9.26
N GLU A 113 4.34 5.79 -8.94
CA GLU A 113 4.00 6.96 -8.13
C GLU A 113 4.27 6.70 -6.65
N VAL A 114 5.12 7.55 -6.07
CA VAL A 114 5.26 7.68 -4.63
C VAL A 114 4.15 8.60 -4.15
N ASN A 115 3.22 8.06 -3.37
CA ASN A 115 2.03 8.78 -2.91
C ASN A 115 1.71 8.44 -1.45
N ALA A 116 0.54 8.90 -0.99
CA ALA A 116 0.12 8.77 0.40
C ALA A 116 -0.32 7.35 0.80
N HIS A 117 -0.37 6.37 -0.11
CA HIS A 117 -0.87 5.02 0.18
C HIS A 117 0.22 3.99 0.49
N PHE A 118 1.48 4.36 0.28
CA PHE A 118 2.66 3.53 0.52
C PHE A 118 3.65 4.24 1.45
N THR A 119 4.18 3.50 2.42
CA THR A 119 5.26 3.97 3.31
C THR A 119 6.58 3.96 2.53
N GLU A 120 7.15 5.14 2.29
CA GLU A 120 8.47 5.34 1.65
C GLU A 120 8.69 4.63 0.30
N ALA A 121 7.61 4.25 -0.39
CA ALA A 121 7.69 3.36 -1.53
C ALA A 121 6.59 3.65 -2.57
N ASN A 122 6.54 2.82 -3.61
CA ASN A 122 5.45 2.78 -4.58
C ASN A 122 4.88 1.36 -4.74
N SER A 123 3.92 1.19 -5.65
CA SER A 123 3.26 -0.11 -5.84
C SER A 123 4.20 -1.17 -6.42
N TRP A 124 5.19 -0.81 -7.24
CA TRP A 124 6.20 -1.76 -7.72
C TRP A 124 6.92 -2.46 -6.57
N GLN A 125 7.27 -1.71 -5.54
CA GLN A 125 8.06 -2.19 -4.42
C GLN A 125 7.19 -2.99 -3.43
N TYR A 126 5.99 -2.52 -3.09
CA TYR A 126 5.13 -3.19 -2.11
C TYR A 126 4.31 -4.36 -2.65
N SER A 127 4.06 -4.46 -3.96
CA SER A 127 3.17 -5.50 -4.52
C SER A 127 3.65 -6.93 -4.29
N PHE A 128 4.93 -7.09 -3.93
CA PHE A 128 5.56 -8.37 -3.62
C PHE A 128 5.64 -8.67 -2.12
N TYR A 129 5.18 -7.77 -1.24
CA TYR A 129 5.24 -7.94 0.22
C TYR A 129 4.11 -8.86 0.72
N VAL A 130 4.20 -10.14 0.35
CA VAL A 130 3.35 -11.23 0.85
C VAL A 130 4.22 -12.45 1.20
N PRO A 131 5.25 -12.28 2.06
CA PRO A 131 6.18 -13.37 2.36
C PRO A 131 5.50 -14.58 3.02
N GLN A 132 4.37 -14.39 3.69
CA GLN A 132 3.58 -15.45 4.35
C GLN A 132 2.79 -16.36 3.41
N ASP A 133 2.59 -15.94 2.15
CA ASP A 133 1.74 -16.65 1.19
C ASP A 133 2.17 -16.37 -0.26
N VAL A 134 3.45 -16.62 -0.56
CA VAL A 134 4.03 -16.39 -1.90
C VAL A 134 3.32 -17.22 -2.97
N GLU A 135 2.88 -18.44 -2.64
CA GLU A 135 2.08 -19.28 -3.54
C GLU A 135 0.69 -18.66 -3.82
N GLY A 136 0.06 -18.07 -2.81
CA GLY A 136 -1.19 -17.33 -2.97
C GLY A 136 -1.03 -16.08 -3.85
N LEU A 137 0.02 -15.28 -3.64
CA LEU A 137 0.33 -14.12 -4.49
C LEU A 137 0.63 -14.54 -5.94
N MET A 138 1.40 -15.60 -6.13
CA MET A 138 1.70 -16.17 -7.43
C MET A 138 0.43 -16.62 -8.16
N SER A 139 -0.51 -17.23 -7.43
CA SER A 139 -1.82 -17.63 -7.98
C SER A 139 -2.65 -16.42 -8.40
N LEU A 140 -2.68 -15.34 -7.60
CA LEU A 140 -3.35 -14.08 -7.97
C LEU A 140 -2.77 -13.46 -9.24
N MET A 141 -1.46 -13.54 -9.42
CA MET A 141 -0.77 -13.03 -10.62
C MET A 141 -0.94 -13.92 -11.86
N GLY A 142 -1.58 -15.09 -11.75
CA GLY A 142 -1.83 -16.00 -12.86
C GLY A 142 -0.85 -17.17 -12.98
N GLY A 143 -0.12 -17.50 -11.91
CA GLY A 143 0.76 -18.66 -11.82
C GLY A 143 2.26 -18.32 -11.92
N PRO A 144 3.13 -19.36 -11.88
CA PRO A 144 4.58 -19.18 -11.80
C PRO A 144 5.18 -18.35 -12.94
N GLU A 145 4.72 -18.56 -14.18
CA GLU A 145 5.23 -17.87 -15.36
C GLU A 145 4.85 -16.38 -15.35
N ALA A 146 3.63 -16.05 -14.96
CA ALA A 146 3.16 -14.66 -14.88
C ALA A 146 3.84 -13.92 -13.71
N PHE A 147 4.04 -14.61 -12.58
CA PHE A 147 4.79 -14.08 -11.45
C PHE A 147 6.26 -13.82 -11.78
N GLU A 148 6.92 -14.76 -12.48
CA GLU A 148 8.27 -14.56 -13.02
C GLU A 148 8.32 -13.34 -13.94
N ALA A 149 7.39 -13.22 -14.89
CA ALA A 149 7.34 -12.08 -15.81
C ALA A 149 7.12 -10.75 -15.07
N LYS A 150 6.33 -10.74 -14.00
CA LYS A 150 6.13 -9.57 -13.15
C LYS A 150 7.43 -9.18 -12.42
N LEU A 151 8.17 -10.14 -11.87
CA LEU A 151 9.49 -9.90 -11.29
C LEU A 151 10.48 -9.39 -12.34
N ASP A 152 10.53 -9.98 -13.54
CA ASP A 152 11.39 -9.51 -14.63
C ASP A 152 11.07 -8.05 -14.98
N SER A 153 9.78 -7.69 -15.02
CA SER A 153 9.33 -6.34 -15.32
C SER A 153 9.73 -5.33 -14.24
N LEU A 154 9.78 -5.71 -12.96
CA LEU A 154 10.27 -4.85 -11.87
C LEU A 154 11.73 -4.44 -12.12
N PHE A 155 12.60 -5.40 -12.39
CA PHE A 155 14.04 -5.14 -12.61
C PHE A 155 14.34 -4.49 -13.96
N ALA A 156 13.41 -4.56 -14.92
CA ALA A 156 13.55 -3.96 -16.26
C ALA A 156 12.88 -2.58 -16.40
N ALA A 157 11.96 -2.22 -15.50
CA ALA A 157 11.24 -0.95 -15.55
C ALA A 157 12.19 0.26 -15.45
N SER A 158 11.72 1.44 -15.87
CA SER A 158 12.46 2.69 -15.65
C SER A 158 12.69 2.91 -14.15
N PRO A 159 13.89 3.28 -13.69
CA PRO A 159 14.14 3.59 -12.27
C PRO A 159 13.51 4.90 -11.83
N ARG A 160 13.04 5.73 -12.77
CA ARG A 160 12.40 7.01 -12.43
C ARG A 160 11.09 6.77 -11.67
N THR A 161 10.97 7.36 -10.49
CA THR A 161 9.71 7.48 -9.76
C THR A 161 8.90 8.70 -10.22
N THR A 162 7.60 8.66 -9.96
CA THR A 162 6.68 9.80 -10.12
C THR A 162 6.08 10.15 -8.76
N GLY A 163 5.25 11.20 -8.67
CA GLY A 163 4.68 11.63 -7.39
C GLY A 163 5.66 12.46 -6.55
N ARG A 164 5.71 12.21 -5.23
CA ARG A 164 6.62 12.93 -4.32
C ARG A 164 8.06 12.43 -4.46
N GLU A 165 9.03 13.32 -4.26
CA GLU A 165 10.41 12.89 -4.07
C GLU A 165 10.54 12.23 -2.70
N GLN A 166 11.12 11.02 -2.66
CA GLN A 166 11.39 10.28 -1.43
C GLN A 166 12.90 9.99 -1.37
N PRO A 167 13.63 10.60 -0.42
CA PRO A 167 15.07 10.42 -0.30
C PRO A 167 15.51 8.97 -0.08
N ASP A 168 14.67 8.14 0.54
CA ASP A 168 15.03 6.76 0.92
C ASP A 168 14.91 5.76 -0.26
N ILE A 169 14.26 6.14 -1.36
CA ILE A 169 14.18 5.30 -2.57
C ILE A 169 15.49 5.40 -3.36
N THR A 170 16.46 4.55 -2.98
CA THR A 170 17.83 4.55 -3.47
C THR A 170 18.29 3.14 -3.86
N GLY A 171 19.48 3.02 -4.47
CA GLY A 171 20.01 1.72 -4.91
C GLY A 171 19.12 1.02 -5.96
N LEU A 172 18.68 1.76 -6.98
CA LEU A 172 17.67 1.30 -7.93
C LEU A 172 18.24 0.36 -9.02
N ILE A 173 17.60 -0.79 -9.21
CA ILE A 173 17.76 -1.68 -10.36
C ILE A 173 16.39 -1.83 -11.03
N GLY A 174 16.14 -1.02 -12.04
CA GLY A 174 14.78 -0.75 -12.47
C GLY A 174 13.98 -0.14 -11.32
N GLN A 175 12.81 -0.70 -10.99
CA GLN A 175 11.98 -0.25 -9.85
C GLN A 175 12.29 -0.97 -8.53
N TYR A 176 13.18 -1.96 -8.52
CA TYR A 176 13.72 -2.53 -7.28
C TYR A 176 14.57 -1.49 -6.56
N ALA A 177 14.28 -1.17 -5.30
CA ALA A 177 15.01 -0.17 -4.51
C ALA A 177 15.72 -0.86 -3.33
N HIS A 178 17.04 -1.07 -3.45
CA HIS A 178 17.77 -1.79 -2.41
C HIS A 178 18.01 -0.98 -1.14
N GLY A 179 18.03 0.35 -1.23
CA GLY A 179 18.22 1.20 -0.06
C GLY A 179 16.96 1.35 0.81
N ASN A 180 15.92 0.55 0.55
CA ASN A 180 14.64 0.58 1.26
C ASN A 180 14.10 -0.85 1.48
N GLU A 181 13.61 -1.11 2.70
CA GLU A 181 13.29 -2.43 3.22
C GLU A 181 12.22 -3.24 2.47
N PRO A 182 11.14 -2.64 1.93
CA PRO A 182 10.09 -3.41 1.27
C PRO A 182 10.58 -4.24 0.07
N SER A 183 11.77 -3.91 -0.48
CA SER A 183 12.36 -4.64 -1.60
C SER A 183 13.29 -5.78 -1.19
N HIS A 184 13.75 -5.87 0.06
CA HIS A 184 14.88 -6.72 0.45
C HIS A 184 14.71 -8.21 0.15
N HIS A 185 13.48 -8.73 0.19
CA HIS A 185 13.18 -10.14 -0.10
C HIS A 185 12.93 -10.43 -1.59
N VAL A 186 12.68 -9.41 -2.41
CA VAL A 186 12.08 -9.58 -3.76
C VAL A 186 12.96 -10.39 -4.71
N ALA A 187 14.29 -10.21 -4.67
CA ALA A 187 15.21 -10.99 -5.49
C ALA A 187 15.14 -12.51 -5.21
N TYR A 188 14.76 -12.91 -4.00
CA TYR A 188 14.61 -14.30 -3.59
C TYR A 188 13.29 -14.92 -4.07
N LEU A 189 12.33 -14.13 -4.54
CA LEU A 189 11.01 -14.63 -4.96
C LEU A 189 11.06 -15.46 -6.25
N TYR A 190 12.07 -15.28 -7.12
CA TYR A 190 12.27 -16.18 -8.26
C TYR A 190 12.47 -17.64 -7.85
N ALA A 191 13.06 -17.91 -6.67
CA ALA A 191 13.22 -19.27 -6.17
C ALA A 191 11.87 -19.98 -5.95
N TYR A 192 10.86 -19.26 -5.45
CA TYR A 192 9.50 -19.79 -5.28
C TYR A 192 8.84 -20.10 -6.64
N ALA A 193 9.16 -19.35 -7.69
CA ALA A 193 8.68 -19.63 -9.06
C ALA A 193 9.44 -20.76 -9.77
N GLY A 194 10.41 -21.40 -9.11
CA GLY A 194 11.26 -22.42 -9.74
C GLY A 194 12.29 -21.83 -10.72
N ARG A 195 12.68 -20.57 -10.53
CA ARG A 195 13.62 -19.80 -11.37
C ARG A 195 14.83 -19.34 -10.58
N ARG A 196 15.33 -20.16 -9.66
CA ARG A 196 16.33 -19.75 -8.67
C ARG A 196 17.64 -19.21 -9.25
N TRP A 197 18.02 -19.56 -10.49
CA TRP A 197 19.18 -18.98 -11.14
C TRP A 197 19.04 -17.46 -11.34
N LYS A 198 17.82 -16.95 -11.52
CA LYS A 198 17.54 -15.51 -11.50
C LYS A 198 17.72 -14.90 -10.12
N THR A 199 17.36 -15.62 -9.04
CA THR A 199 17.72 -15.20 -7.66
C THR A 199 19.24 -15.10 -7.51
N GLU A 200 19.99 -16.09 -7.97
CA GLU A 200 21.46 -16.06 -7.91
C GLU A 200 22.03 -14.84 -8.64
N GLU A 201 21.53 -14.53 -9.83
CA GLU A 201 21.98 -13.37 -10.61
C GLU A 201 21.68 -12.05 -9.91
N ARG A 202 20.44 -11.85 -9.46
CA ARG A 202 20.02 -10.59 -8.83
C ARG A 202 20.68 -10.36 -7.48
N VAL A 203 20.75 -11.38 -6.63
CA VAL A 203 21.43 -11.26 -5.33
C VAL A 203 22.91 -10.94 -5.51
N ARG A 204 23.58 -11.54 -6.51
CA ARG A 204 24.98 -11.23 -6.82
C ARG A 204 25.16 -9.84 -7.41
N GLU A 205 24.28 -9.41 -8.32
CA GLU A 205 24.27 -8.05 -8.86
C GLU A 205 24.13 -7.00 -7.76
N ILE A 206 23.20 -7.20 -6.82
CA ILE A 206 22.96 -6.31 -5.69
C ILE A 206 24.19 -6.23 -4.79
N MET A 207 24.73 -7.37 -4.34
CA MET A 207 25.93 -7.39 -3.50
C MET A 207 27.15 -6.75 -4.17
N GLU A 208 27.30 -6.90 -5.50
CA GLU A 208 28.46 -6.39 -6.24
C GLU A 208 28.34 -4.91 -6.62
N THR A 209 27.14 -4.35 -6.70
CA THR A 209 26.92 -2.99 -7.22
C THR A 209 26.40 -2.00 -6.18
N LEU A 210 25.75 -2.46 -5.10
CA LEU A 210 25.09 -1.61 -4.12
C LEU A 210 25.74 -1.65 -2.72
N TYR A 211 26.84 -2.40 -2.58
CA TYR A 211 27.70 -2.41 -1.40
C TYR A 211 29.16 -2.16 -1.79
N GLY A 212 29.87 -1.42 -0.94
CA GLY A 212 31.27 -1.10 -1.14
C GLY A 212 32.00 -0.81 0.16
N GLU A 213 33.31 -0.61 0.04
CA GLU A 213 34.16 -0.22 1.16
C GLU A 213 34.15 1.30 1.37
N GLY A 214 34.29 1.75 2.62
CA GLY A 214 34.45 3.16 2.97
C GLY A 214 33.14 3.92 3.26
N PRO A 215 33.22 5.25 3.49
CA PRO A 215 32.09 6.04 4.00
C PRO A 215 30.85 6.12 3.09
N ALA A 216 31.01 5.89 1.79
CA ALA A 216 29.92 5.88 0.80
C ALA A 216 29.54 4.46 0.34
N GLY A 217 29.87 3.45 1.16
CA GLY A 217 29.73 2.03 0.80
C GLY A 217 28.31 1.47 0.84
N LEU A 218 27.32 2.24 1.28
CA LEU A 218 25.91 1.82 1.32
C LEU A 218 25.09 2.64 0.34
N CYS A 219 24.11 2.01 -0.29
CA CYS A 219 23.22 2.65 -1.25
C CYS A 219 22.08 3.44 -0.63
N GLY A 220 21.80 3.25 0.68
CA GLY A 220 20.74 3.91 1.45
C GLY A 220 21.08 3.97 2.94
N ASN A 221 20.08 4.21 3.79
CA ASN A 221 20.25 4.21 5.25
C ASN A 221 20.69 2.83 5.74
N GLU A 222 21.40 2.75 6.86
CA GLU A 222 21.91 1.46 7.38
C GLU A 222 20.83 0.69 8.16
N ASP A 223 19.85 1.43 8.68
CA ASP A 223 18.66 0.96 9.39
C ASP A 223 18.96 -0.02 10.52
N CYS A 224 19.85 0.44 11.41
CA CYS A 224 20.16 -0.20 12.69
C CYS A 224 20.65 -1.65 12.55
N GLY A 225 21.34 -1.98 11.47
CA GLY A 225 21.86 -3.31 11.16
C GLY A 225 21.12 -4.03 10.04
N GLN A 226 19.97 -3.54 9.58
CA GLN A 226 19.14 -4.23 8.58
C GLN A 226 19.87 -4.43 7.25
N MET A 227 20.45 -3.35 6.69
CA MET A 227 21.20 -3.42 5.43
C MET A 227 22.43 -4.31 5.54
N SER A 228 23.15 -4.20 6.66
CA SER A 228 24.33 -5.01 6.96
C SER A 228 23.97 -6.49 7.11
N ALA A 229 22.87 -6.81 7.79
CA ALA A 229 22.39 -8.18 7.97
C ALA A 229 21.96 -8.82 6.65
N TRP A 230 21.30 -8.06 5.75
CA TRP A 230 20.99 -8.52 4.40
C TRP A 230 22.25 -8.95 3.66
N TYR A 231 23.29 -8.12 3.67
CA TYR A 231 24.56 -8.45 3.01
C TYR A 231 25.22 -9.67 3.63
N VAL A 232 25.32 -9.75 4.96
CA VAL A 232 25.94 -10.88 5.67
C VAL A 232 25.25 -12.20 5.32
N LEU A 233 23.92 -12.27 5.40
CA LEU A 233 23.17 -13.48 5.11
C LEU A 233 23.26 -13.85 3.61
N SER A 234 23.11 -12.87 2.73
CA SER A 234 23.23 -13.08 1.28
C SER A 234 24.62 -13.58 0.88
N ALA A 235 25.68 -13.06 1.50
CA ALA A 235 27.06 -13.46 1.26
C ALA A 235 27.39 -14.86 1.79
N LEU A 236 26.73 -15.29 2.89
CA LEU A 236 26.74 -16.69 3.35
C LEU A 236 26.03 -17.62 2.35
N GLY A 237 25.11 -17.08 1.54
CA GLY A 237 24.44 -17.79 0.45
C GLY A 237 22.97 -18.13 0.70
N PHE A 238 22.34 -17.58 1.75
CA PHE A 238 20.92 -17.83 2.04
C PHE A 238 20.27 -16.66 2.80
N TYR A 239 18.94 -16.50 2.67
CA TYR A 239 18.21 -15.38 3.27
C TYR A 239 16.83 -15.79 3.82
N PRO A 240 16.41 -15.29 5.00
CA PRO A 240 15.09 -15.56 5.55
C PRO A 240 14.03 -14.65 4.92
N VAL A 241 13.41 -15.10 3.83
CA VAL A 241 12.32 -14.35 3.15
C VAL A 241 11.11 -14.15 4.05
N THR A 242 10.80 -15.16 4.88
CA THR A 242 9.59 -15.19 5.71
C THR A 242 9.99 -15.50 7.17
N PRO A 243 10.52 -14.53 7.94
CA PRO A 243 10.74 -14.74 9.36
C PRO A 243 9.49 -15.29 10.06
N GLY A 244 9.65 -16.27 10.95
CA GLY A 244 8.55 -17.08 11.49
C GLY A 244 8.35 -18.41 10.75
N GLN A 245 8.91 -18.56 9.55
CA GLN A 245 9.18 -19.86 8.93
C GLN A 245 10.63 -20.29 9.22
N GLU A 246 10.88 -21.59 9.28
CA GLU A 246 12.22 -22.13 9.55
C GLU A 246 13.14 -22.11 8.31
N ALA A 247 12.62 -21.81 7.12
CA ALA A 247 13.37 -21.93 5.87
C ALA A 247 14.15 -20.66 5.53
N TYR A 248 15.41 -20.84 5.09
CA TYR A 248 16.25 -19.80 4.48
C TYR A 248 16.41 -20.12 3.00
N VAL A 249 16.03 -19.18 2.12
CA VAL A 249 16.08 -19.36 0.67
C VAL A 249 17.52 -19.23 0.18
N VAL A 250 18.00 -20.21 -0.59
CA VAL A 250 19.39 -20.20 -1.11
C VAL A 250 19.52 -19.17 -2.22
N GLY A 251 20.44 -18.22 -2.03
CA GLY A 251 20.88 -17.26 -3.03
C GLY A 251 22.12 -17.76 -3.78
N SER A 252 23.19 -16.96 -3.77
CA SER A 252 24.50 -17.33 -4.33
C SER A 252 25.60 -16.90 -3.36
N PRO A 253 26.37 -17.84 -2.77
CA PRO A 253 27.42 -17.51 -1.80
C PRO A 253 28.52 -16.66 -2.42
N LEU A 254 29.10 -15.77 -1.63
CA LEU A 254 30.18 -14.87 -2.06
C LEU A 254 31.57 -15.46 -1.76
N PHE A 255 31.71 -16.13 -0.62
CA PHE A 255 32.99 -16.65 -0.14
C PHE A 255 33.22 -18.11 -0.51
N ARG A 256 34.49 -18.51 -0.68
CA ARG A 256 34.87 -19.92 -0.87
C ARG A 256 34.49 -20.77 0.33
N GLU A 257 34.58 -20.20 1.52
CA GLU A 257 34.22 -20.81 2.79
C GLU A 257 33.77 -19.72 3.75
N ALA A 258 32.66 -19.97 4.44
CA ALA A 258 32.21 -19.18 5.56
C ALA A 258 31.68 -20.11 6.67
N SER A 259 31.82 -19.71 7.93
CA SER A 259 31.42 -20.55 9.05
C SER A 259 30.69 -19.79 10.14
N ILE A 260 29.63 -20.39 10.66
CA ILE A 260 28.80 -19.86 11.74
C ILE A 260 29.01 -20.75 12.97
N ASP A 261 29.36 -20.15 14.10
CA ASP A 261 29.28 -20.82 15.40
C ASP A 261 27.80 -20.87 15.80
N VAL A 262 27.21 -22.07 15.82
CA VAL A 262 25.79 -22.28 16.12
C VAL A 262 25.58 -22.68 17.59
N GLY A 263 26.62 -22.57 18.42
CA GLY A 263 26.61 -22.90 19.83
C GLY A 263 26.80 -24.40 20.12
N GLY A 264 27.00 -24.72 21.40
CA GLY A 264 27.19 -26.10 21.86
C GLY A 264 28.44 -26.78 21.27
N GLY A 265 29.47 -26.00 20.90
CA GLY A 265 30.69 -26.49 20.26
C GLY A 265 30.51 -26.91 18.80
N LYS A 266 29.38 -26.58 18.19
CA LYS A 266 29.06 -26.92 16.80
C LYS A 266 29.31 -25.73 15.88
N ARG A 267 29.69 -26.05 14.65
CA ARG A 267 29.87 -25.08 13.57
C ARG A 267 29.08 -25.52 12.36
N PHE A 268 28.42 -24.58 11.71
CA PHE A 268 27.85 -24.77 10.38
C PHE A 268 28.75 -24.09 9.36
N VAL A 269 29.22 -24.83 8.36
CA VAL A 269 30.17 -24.35 7.36
C VAL A 269 29.49 -24.36 5.99
N VAL A 270 29.53 -23.24 5.29
CA VAL A 270 29.15 -23.16 3.87
C VAL A 270 30.43 -23.12 3.04
N ARG A 271 30.61 -24.09 2.14
CA ARG A 271 31.72 -24.14 1.18
C ARG A 271 31.18 -23.96 -0.23
N ALA A 272 31.77 -23.05 -1.00
CA ALA A 272 31.39 -22.80 -2.39
C ALA A 272 32.56 -23.12 -3.34
N ASN A 273 32.61 -24.38 -3.77
CA ASN A 273 33.67 -24.87 -4.64
C ASN A 273 33.65 -24.13 -5.97
N ARG A 274 34.81 -23.61 -6.38
CA ARG A 274 35.02 -22.83 -7.62
C ARG A 274 34.28 -21.49 -7.66
N VAL A 275 33.72 -20.99 -6.56
CA VAL A 275 33.08 -19.66 -6.54
C VAL A 275 34.05 -18.59 -7.03
N SER A 276 33.53 -17.71 -7.88
CA SER A 276 34.23 -16.53 -8.37
C SER A 276 33.22 -15.52 -8.91
N ARG A 277 33.69 -14.40 -9.44
CA ARG A 277 32.83 -13.46 -10.17
C ARG A 277 32.16 -14.09 -11.39
N ALA A 278 32.88 -14.99 -12.08
CA ALA A 278 32.33 -15.73 -13.21
C ALA A 278 31.44 -16.90 -12.76
N ASN A 279 31.86 -17.65 -11.74
CA ASN A 279 31.15 -18.83 -11.26
C ASN A 279 30.19 -18.45 -10.11
N ARG A 280 29.00 -17.95 -10.49
CA ARG A 280 27.96 -17.49 -9.57
C ARG A 280 26.75 -18.42 -9.47
N HIS A 281 26.68 -19.47 -10.29
CA HIS A 281 25.54 -20.36 -10.36
C HIS A 281 25.80 -21.70 -9.67
N ILE A 282 24.90 -22.13 -8.79
CA ILE A 282 25.00 -23.43 -8.12
C ILE A 282 24.67 -24.54 -9.12
N GLN A 283 25.57 -25.51 -9.26
CA GLN A 283 25.42 -26.68 -10.12
C GLN A 283 24.94 -27.89 -9.33
N SER A 284 25.36 -28.03 -8.08
CA SER A 284 24.94 -29.09 -7.16
C SER A 284 25.28 -28.69 -5.72
N ALA A 285 24.67 -29.39 -4.76
CA ALA A 285 25.01 -29.25 -3.35
C ALA A 285 25.08 -30.60 -2.63
N THR A 286 25.84 -30.65 -1.54
CA THR A 286 25.77 -31.72 -0.54
C THR A 286 25.63 -31.15 0.86
N LEU A 287 24.87 -31.81 1.72
CA LEU A 287 24.73 -31.48 3.14
C LEU A 287 25.27 -32.64 3.96
N ARG A 288 26.36 -32.41 4.71
CA ARG A 288 27.08 -33.44 5.48
C ARG A 288 27.49 -34.65 4.62
N GLY A 289 27.92 -34.38 3.38
CA GLY A 289 28.38 -35.39 2.43
C GLY A 289 27.28 -36.02 1.58
N GLU A 290 26.01 -35.86 1.94
CA GLU A 290 24.88 -36.43 1.20
C GLU A 290 24.36 -35.47 0.13
N PRO A 291 23.90 -35.95 -1.04
CA PRO A 291 23.30 -35.11 -2.07
C PRO A 291 22.16 -34.24 -1.51
N TYR A 292 22.18 -32.95 -1.86
CA TYR A 292 21.20 -31.98 -1.41
C TYR A 292 20.58 -31.27 -2.62
N ALA A 293 19.28 -31.47 -2.83
CA ALA A 293 18.56 -30.95 -3.99
C ALA A 293 17.77 -29.67 -3.70
N LYS A 294 17.51 -29.37 -2.42
CA LYS A 294 16.65 -28.25 -2.00
C LYS A 294 17.31 -26.89 -2.26
N GLY A 295 16.56 -25.97 -2.86
CA GLY A 295 16.90 -24.56 -3.06
C GLY A 295 16.69 -23.68 -1.82
N TYR A 296 16.53 -24.29 -0.65
CA TYR A 296 16.39 -23.65 0.65
C TYR A 296 17.09 -24.52 1.70
N ILE A 297 17.39 -23.98 2.87
CA ILE A 297 17.89 -24.73 4.03
C ILE A 297 17.06 -24.41 5.27
N ASP A 298 16.69 -25.44 6.03
CA ASP A 298 15.90 -25.29 7.26
C ASP A 298 16.78 -24.87 8.44
N HIS A 299 16.24 -24.09 9.37
CA HIS A 299 16.92 -23.60 10.57
C HIS A 299 17.53 -24.75 11.38
N GLY A 300 16.80 -25.86 11.52
CA GLY A 300 17.28 -27.05 12.21
C GLY A 300 18.54 -27.66 11.58
N GLU A 301 18.69 -27.57 10.26
CA GLU A 301 19.87 -28.07 9.55
C GLU A 301 21.11 -27.19 9.82
N ILE A 302 20.91 -25.88 9.90
CA ILE A 302 21.96 -24.93 10.30
C ILE A 302 22.39 -25.22 11.75
N MET A 303 21.44 -25.30 12.67
CA MET A 303 21.70 -25.53 14.11
C MET A 303 22.27 -26.93 14.42
N ALA A 304 22.08 -27.90 13.52
CA ALA A 304 22.72 -29.20 13.64
C ALA A 304 24.25 -29.12 13.43
N GLY A 305 24.74 -28.08 12.75
CA GLY A 305 26.12 -27.94 12.31
C GLY A 305 26.47 -28.86 11.14
N GLY A 306 27.76 -28.97 10.82
CA GLY A 306 28.27 -29.71 9.67
C GLY A 306 28.52 -28.81 8.47
N GLU A 307 28.60 -29.41 7.28
CA GLU A 307 28.99 -28.69 6.06
C GLU A 307 27.91 -28.74 4.98
N LEU A 308 27.55 -27.57 4.44
CA LEU A 308 26.81 -27.40 3.19
C LEU A 308 27.82 -27.01 2.10
N VAL A 309 27.99 -27.88 1.10
CA VAL A 309 29.00 -27.71 0.04
C VAL A 309 28.31 -27.52 -1.29
N PHE A 310 28.46 -26.34 -1.88
CA PHE A 310 28.02 -26.02 -3.22
C PHE A 310 29.13 -26.25 -4.24
N THR A 311 28.77 -26.74 -5.43
CA THR A 311 29.63 -26.69 -6.62
C THR A 311 29.16 -25.57 -7.52
N MET A 312 30.00 -24.55 -7.76
CA MET A 312 29.65 -23.39 -8.56
C MET A 312 30.07 -23.54 -10.03
N GLY A 313 29.35 -22.87 -10.93
CA GLY A 313 29.61 -22.84 -12.37
C GLY A 313 29.26 -21.50 -13.01
N PRO A 314 29.74 -21.26 -14.24
CA PRO A 314 29.56 -19.98 -14.93
C PRO A 314 28.23 -19.85 -15.67
N ARG A 315 27.43 -20.92 -15.75
CA ARG A 315 26.14 -20.94 -16.44
C ARG A 315 25.04 -21.38 -15.48
N PRO A 316 23.81 -20.86 -15.63
CA PRO A 316 22.64 -21.33 -14.89
C PRO A 316 22.51 -22.86 -14.93
N ASN A 317 22.18 -23.46 -13.78
CA ASN A 317 21.62 -24.81 -13.75
C ASN A 317 20.12 -24.70 -13.45
N GLU A 318 19.31 -24.92 -14.48
CA GLU A 318 17.85 -24.81 -14.38
C GLU A 318 17.18 -26.05 -13.74
N ALA A 319 17.95 -27.10 -13.46
CA ALA A 319 17.44 -28.36 -12.91
C ALA A 319 17.62 -28.53 -11.38
N TRP A 320 18.65 -27.93 -10.79
CA TRP A 320 18.90 -28.06 -9.34
C TRP A 320 18.01 -27.11 -8.54
N GLY A 321 17.31 -27.59 -7.51
CA GLY A 321 16.52 -26.73 -6.61
C GLY A 321 15.29 -26.08 -7.23
N THR A 322 14.78 -26.60 -8.35
CA THR A 322 13.67 -25.98 -9.12
C THR A 322 12.40 -26.83 -9.15
N SER A 323 12.49 -28.10 -8.74
CA SER A 323 11.31 -28.97 -8.61
C SER A 323 10.35 -28.43 -7.53
N ALA A 324 9.06 -28.75 -7.63
CA ALA A 324 8.08 -28.33 -6.63
C ALA A 324 8.40 -28.83 -5.20
N ALA A 325 9.13 -29.95 -5.07
CA ALA A 325 9.54 -30.51 -3.77
C ALA A 325 10.83 -29.88 -3.23
N ASP A 326 11.65 -29.29 -4.11
CA ASP A 326 12.96 -28.75 -3.78
C ASP A 326 12.99 -27.22 -3.66
N ARG A 327 11.99 -26.52 -4.22
CA ARG A 327 11.87 -25.07 -4.10
C ARG A 327 11.31 -24.67 -2.72
N PRO A 328 11.60 -23.45 -2.21
CA PRO A 328 10.93 -22.95 -1.01
C PRO A 328 9.43 -22.83 -1.23
N ARG A 329 8.65 -23.02 -0.17
CA ARG A 329 7.18 -22.89 -0.18
C ARG A 329 6.73 -22.01 0.98
N SER A 330 5.83 -21.09 0.70
CA SER A 330 5.12 -20.28 1.70
C SER A 330 3.68 -20.13 1.22
N SER A 331 2.75 -20.69 1.99
CA SER A 331 1.33 -20.70 1.62
C SER A 331 0.40 -20.73 2.83
N ILE A 332 -0.81 -20.23 2.62
CA ILE A 332 -1.94 -20.40 3.54
C ILE A 332 -2.98 -21.31 2.87
N ASP A 333 -3.08 -22.55 3.37
CA ASP A 333 -3.94 -23.59 2.78
C ASP A 333 -5.22 -23.86 3.61
N GLU A 334 -5.36 -23.21 4.77
CA GLU A 334 -6.45 -23.42 5.74
C GLU A 334 -7.19 -22.11 6.00
N HIS A 335 -8.47 -22.19 6.39
CA HIS A 335 -9.34 -21.02 6.67
C HIS A 335 -9.29 -19.96 5.55
N LEU A 336 -9.41 -20.39 4.30
CA LEU A 336 -9.34 -19.50 3.15
C LEU A 336 -10.44 -18.43 3.22
N ILE A 337 -10.08 -17.19 2.91
CA ILE A 337 -11.05 -16.09 2.83
C ILE A 337 -11.55 -15.90 1.41
N MET A 338 -12.80 -15.47 1.27
CA MET A 338 -13.28 -14.85 0.03
C MET A 338 -12.89 -13.37 0.03
N PRO A 339 -12.09 -12.89 -0.95
CA PRO A 339 -11.78 -11.47 -1.08
C PRO A 339 -13.06 -10.63 -1.24
N VAL A 340 -13.05 -9.44 -0.65
CA VAL A 340 -14.16 -8.50 -0.71
C VAL A 340 -14.39 -8.07 -2.16
N PRO A 341 -15.64 -8.09 -2.68
CA PRO A 341 -15.92 -7.57 -4.01
C PRO A 341 -15.64 -6.07 -4.06
N TYR A 342 -15.62 -5.51 -5.26
CA TYR A 342 -15.31 -4.11 -5.45
C TYR A 342 -16.14 -3.43 -6.51
N VAL A 343 -16.22 -2.10 -6.39
CA VAL A 343 -16.78 -1.23 -7.41
C VAL A 343 -15.80 -1.15 -8.57
N SER A 344 -16.20 -1.69 -9.72
CA SER A 344 -15.38 -1.74 -10.95
C SER A 344 -15.63 -0.57 -11.88
N SER A 345 -16.74 0.13 -11.72
CA SER A 345 -17.07 1.36 -12.45
C SER A 345 -18.11 2.18 -11.69
N GLY A 346 -18.19 3.46 -12.01
CA GLY A 346 -19.13 4.40 -11.43
C GLY A 346 -18.43 5.43 -10.55
N SER A 347 -18.69 6.70 -10.81
CA SER A 347 -18.20 7.79 -9.98
C SER A 347 -18.93 7.80 -8.64
N ARG A 348 -18.17 7.84 -7.53
CA ARG A 348 -18.66 8.04 -6.16
C ARG A 348 -19.59 9.25 -6.07
N ILE A 349 -19.20 10.35 -6.73
CA ILE A 349 -19.96 11.60 -6.78
C ILE A 349 -20.45 11.81 -8.21
N PHE A 350 -21.71 12.18 -8.41
CA PHE A 350 -22.29 12.38 -9.74
C PHE A 350 -23.41 13.45 -9.77
N SER A 351 -23.63 14.11 -10.90
CA SER A 351 -24.67 15.15 -11.03
C SER A 351 -26.03 14.59 -11.46
N ASP A 352 -26.06 13.75 -12.51
CA ASP A 352 -27.31 13.23 -13.09
C ASP A 352 -27.55 11.77 -12.72
N SER A 353 -26.61 10.92 -13.13
CA SER A 353 -26.56 9.49 -12.80
C SER A 353 -25.14 8.94 -12.90
N THR A 354 -24.92 7.79 -12.29
CA THR A 354 -23.68 7.00 -12.40
C THR A 354 -24.01 5.55 -12.74
N VAL A 355 -23.16 4.89 -13.51
CA VAL A 355 -23.29 3.46 -13.87
C VAL A 355 -22.36 2.69 -12.97
N VAL A 356 -22.91 1.91 -12.04
CA VAL A 356 -22.17 1.17 -11.05
C VAL A 356 -21.94 -0.25 -11.53
N GLY A 357 -20.67 -0.65 -11.61
CA GLY A 357 -20.24 -2.03 -11.82
C GLY A 357 -19.66 -2.63 -10.56
N LEU A 358 -19.83 -3.94 -10.39
CA LEU A 358 -19.21 -4.74 -9.34
C LEU A 358 -18.33 -5.83 -9.94
N ALA A 359 -17.27 -6.20 -9.25
CA ALA A 359 -16.39 -7.30 -9.65
C ALA A 359 -15.76 -7.97 -8.42
N SER A 360 -15.15 -9.13 -8.64
CA SER A 360 -14.39 -9.87 -7.61
C SER A 360 -13.02 -10.25 -8.15
N VAL A 361 -12.07 -10.41 -7.24
CA VAL A 361 -10.73 -10.95 -7.54
C VAL A 361 -10.83 -12.43 -7.92
N VAL A 362 -11.80 -13.15 -7.34
CA VAL A 362 -12.05 -14.57 -7.66
C VAL A 362 -12.95 -14.65 -8.90
N PRO A 363 -12.47 -15.21 -10.03
CA PRO A 363 -13.27 -15.34 -11.23
C PRO A 363 -14.53 -16.19 -10.99
N GLY A 364 -15.67 -15.75 -11.53
CA GLY A 364 -16.93 -16.49 -11.41
C GLY A 364 -17.63 -16.40 -10.05
N ALA A 365 -17.13 -15.57 -9.13
CA ALA A 365 -17.79 -15.33 -7.86
C ALA A 365 -19.21 -14.74 -8.03
N GLU A 366 -20.17 -15.28 -7.29
CA GLU A 366 -21.49 -14.68 -7.15
C GLU A 366 -21.38 -13.43 -6.27
N ILE A 367 -21.89 -12.29 -6.75
CA ILE A 367 -21.95 -11.05 -5.97
C ILE A 367 -23.40 -10.72 -5.68
N ARG A 368 -23.74 -10.51 -4.41
CA ARG A 368 -25.05 -9.98 -4.01
C ARG A 368 -24.90 -8.61 -3.39
N TYR A 369 -25.87 -7.73 -3.62
CA TYR A 369 -25.82 -6.36 -3.15
C TYR A 369 -27.19 -5.85 -2.67
N THR A 370 -27.13 -4.77 -1.89
CA THR A 370 -28.26 -3.96 -1.46
C THR A 370 -27.96 -2.49 -1.72
N LEU A 371 -29.01 -1.72 -2.01
CA LEU A 371 -28.95 -0.26 -2.20
C LEU A 371 -29.42 0.46 -0.93
N SER A 372 -28.92 0.00 0.21
CA SER A 372 -29.25 0.48 1.55
C SER A 372 -28.04 0.29 2.49
N GLU A 373 -28.10 0.83 3.70
CA GLU A 373 -27.09 0.60 4.74
C GLU A 373 -26.99 -0.87 5.20
N THR A 374 -28.05 -1.66 4.97
CA THR A 374 -28.14 -3.05 5.41
C THR A 374 -27.28 -3.96 4.54
N PRO A 375 -26.34 -4.74 5.09
CA PRO A 375 -25.58 -5.72 4.33
C PRO A 375 -26.48 -6.75 3.63
N PRO A 376 -26.05 -7.33 2.49
CA PRO A 376 -26.78 -8.41 1.85
C PRO A 376 -26.94 -9.64 2.76
N ASP A 377 -28.17 -10.11 2.90
CA ASP A 377 -28.56 -11.39 3.47
C ASP A 377 -29.50 -12.14 2.51
N GLY A 378 -29.84 -13.40 2.83
CA GLY A 378 -30.93 -14.15 2.17
C GLY A 378 -31.16 -13.85 0.68
N ASP A 379 -32.30 -13.22 0.38
CA ASP A 379 -32.81 -12.88 -0.96
C ASP A 379 -32.28 -11.56 -1.54
N ALA A 380 -31.13 -11.05 -1.07
CA ALA A 380 -30.51 -9.85 -1.63
C ALA A 380 -30.24 -9.98 -3.14
N THR A 381 -30.22 -8.83 -3.84
CA THR A 381 -30.18 -8.78 -5.30
C THR A 381 -28.87 -9.37 -5.83
N LEU A 382 -28.98 -10.34 -6.74
CA LEU A 382 -27.86 -10.89 -7.48
C LEU A 382 -27.35 -9.84 -8.49
N TYR A 383 -26.04 -9.62 -8.50
CA TYR A 383 -25.40 -8.77 -9.49
C TYR A 383 -25.18 -9.53 -10.80
N GLU A 384 -25.97 -9.18 -11.83
CA GLU A 384 -25.86 -9.77 -13.16
C GLU A 384 -25.19 -8.84 -14.18
N SER A 385 -25.35 -7.52 -14.03
CA SER A 385 -24.78 -6.51 -14.92
C SER A 385 -24.73 -5.13 -14.25
N PRO A 386 -23.92 -4.18 -14.77
CA PRO A 386 -23.89 -2.81 -14.26
C PRO A 386 -25.27 -2.15 -14.23
N PHE A 387 -25.55 -1.36 -13.19
CA PHE A 387 -26.84 -0.71 -12.98
C PHE A 387 -26.70 0.80 -12.78
N VAL A 388 -27.80 1.55 -13.00
CA VAL A 388 -27.79 3.02 -12.95
C VAL A 388 -28.31 3.52 -11.61
N LEU A 389 -27.53 4.39 -10.95
CA LEU A 389 -27.99 5.17 -9.80
C LEU A 389 -28.36 6.59 -10.24
N ARG A 390 -29.49 7.10 -9.74
CA ARG A 390 -30.02 8.44 -10.04
C ARG A 390 -30.24 9.32 -8.81
N ALA A 391 -29.91 8.80 -7.63
CA ALA A 391 -30.02 9.45 -6.34
C ALA A 391 -28.83 9.00 -5.47
N SER A 392 -28.51 9.76 -4.42
CA SER A 392 -27.55 9.31 -3.42
C SER A 392 -28.00 7.96 -2.86
N THR A 393 -27.07 7.00 -2.78
CA THR A 393 -27.40 5.61 -2.47
C THR A 393 -26.21 4.93 -1.81
N PRO A 394 -26.36 4.42 -0.58
CA PRO A 394 -25.39 3.49 -0.02
C PRO A 394 -25.48 2.14 -0.74
N LEU A 395 -24.32 1.53 -0.97
CA LEU A 395 -24.16 0.22 -1.58
C LEU A 395 -23.46 -0.70 -0.57
N ARG A 396 -24.06 -1.85 -0.31
CA ARG A 396 -23.41 -2.94 0.43
C ARG A 396 -23.37 -4.17 -0.47
N ALA A 397 -22.23 -4.85 -0.54
CA ALA A 397 -22.10 -6.06 -1.36
C ALA A 397 -21.26 -7.15 -0.68
N VAL A 398 -21.53 -8.41 -1.01
CA VAL A 398 -20.75 -9.58 -0.59
C VAL A 398 -20.50 -10.48 -1.79
N ALA A 399 -19.38 -11.19 -1.78
CA ALA A 399 -19.04 -12.19 -2.77
C ALA A 399 -19.10 -13.59 -2.15
N ARG A 400 -19.47 -14.57 -2.97
CA ARG A 400 -19.54 -16.00 -2.63
C ARG A 400 -18.98 -16.83 -3.77
N ALA A 401 -18.25 -17.87 -3.44
CA ALA A 401 -17.75 -18.86 -4.40
C ALA A 401 -17.66 -20.22 -3.70
N GLU A 402 -17.77 -21.31 -4.47
CA GLU A 402 -17.61 -22.66 -3.94
C GLU A 402 -16.23 -22.84 -3.29
N GLY A 403 -16.19 -23.47 -2.12
CA GLY A 403 -14.95 -23.67 -1.36
C GLY A 403 -14.51 -22.48 -0.50
N PHE A 404 -15.26 -21.37 -0.49
CA PHE A 404 -14.98 -20.20 0.33
C PHE A 404 -16.14 -19.86 1.28
N PRO A 405 -15.86 -19.28 2.47
CA PRO A 405 -16.88 -18.59 3.24
C PRO A 405 -17.38 -17.34 2.48
N GLN A 406 -18.50 -16.75 2.92
CA GLN A 406 -18.90 -15.43 2.41
C GLN A 406 -17.81 -14.40 2.69
N SER A 407 -17.57 -13.49 1.74
CA SER A 407 -16.65 -12.37 1.95
C SER A 407 -17.11 -11.45 3.08
N ARG A 408 -16.19 -10.59 3.55
CA ARG A 408 -16.59 -9.38 4.28
C ARG A 408 -17.42 -8.47 3.36
N VAL A 409 -18.14 -7.54 3.99
CA VAL A 409 -19.05 -6.63 3.30
C VAL A 409 -18.26 -5.49 2.67
N LEU A 410 -18.38 -5.33 1.36
CA LEU A 410 -18.05 -4.09 0.66
C LEU A 410 -19.01 -3.00 1.13
N ALA A 411 -18.48 -1.85 1.55
CA ALA A 411 -19.24 -0.65 1.79
C ALA A 411 -18.76 0.46 0.85
N ALA A 412 -19.67 0.98 0.04
CA ALA A 412 -19.43 2.11 -0.84
C ALA A 412 -20.65 3.03 -0.79
N ASP A 413 -20.44 4.34 -0.79
CA ASP A 413 -21.52 5.31 -0.73
C ASP A 413 -21.46 6.20 -1.97
N PHE A 414 -22.59 6.33 -2.68
CA PHE A 414 -22.70 7.16 -3.87
C PHE A 414 -23.49 8.41 -3.56
N ARG A 415 -23.00 9.58 -3.98
CA ARG A 415 -23.61 10.87 -3.68
C ARG A 415 -23.97 11.63 -4.94
N LYS A 416 -25.22 12.07 -5.00
CA LYS A 416 -25.71 12.93 -6.07
C LYS A 416 -25.56 14.39 -5.67
N VAL A 417 -24.85 15.16 -6.49
CA VAL A 417 -24.71 16.60 -6.33
C VAL A 417 -26.04 17.30 -6.62
N PRO A 418 -26.50 18.24 -5.78
CA PRO A 418 -27.77 18.93 -5.98
C PRO A 418 -27.83 19.70 -7.31
N GLY A 419 -28.99 19.67 -7.96
CA GLY A 419 -29.35 20.64 -9.00
C GLY A 419 -28.50 20.62 -10.28
N GLY A 420 -27.82 19.51 -10.59
CA GLY A 420 -27.03 19.36 -11.82
C GLY A 420 -25.74 20.19 -11.83
N ARG A 421 -25.25 20.60 -10.64
CA ARG A 421 -24.04 21.41 -10.50
C ARG A 421 -22.81 20.70 -11.08
N ARG A 422 -21.87 21.51 -11.57
CA ARG A 422 -20.57 21.06 -12.11
C ARG A 422 -19.48 21.97 -11.59
N VAL A 423 -18.26 21.46 -11.53
CA VAL A 423 -17.06 22.24 -11.18
C VAL A 423 -16.12 22.22 -12.36
N ARG A 424 -15.65 23.40 -12.76
CA ARG A 424 -14.50 23.58 -13.65
C ARG A 424 -13.36 24.13 -12.83
N LEU A 425 -12.22 23.44 -12.83
CA LEU A 425 -11.00 23.93 -12.20
C LEU A 425 -10.13 24.58 -13.26
N GLU A 426 -9.71 25.81 -13.01
CA GLU A 426 -8.79 26.56 -13.89
C GLU A 426 -7.32 26.35 -13.48
N THR A 427 -7.10 25.84 -12.26
CA THR A 427 -5.81 25.37 -11.76
C THR A 427 -5.89 23.88 -11.41
N ALA A 428 -4.80 23.14 -11.62
CA ALA A 428 -4.74 21.71 -11.31
C ALA A 428 -4.46 21.50 -9.81
N TYR A 429 -5.23 20.61 -9.18
CA TYR A 429 -4.92 20.10 -7.84
C TYR A 429 -3.86 18.99 -7.92
N SER A 430 -3.24 18.70 -6.79
CA SER A 430 -2.26 17.61 -6.66
C SER A 430 -2.95 16.24 -6.75
N PRO A 431 -2.41 15.30 -7.54
CA PRO A 431 -2.93 13.93 -7.58
C PRO A 431 -2.89 13.23 -6.20
N GLN A 432 -2.08 13.72 -5.26
CA GLN A 432 -2.00 13.19 -3.89
C GLN A 432 -3.23 13.54 -3.03
N TYR A 433 -3.91 14.66 -3.33
CA TYR A 433 -5.00 15.20 -2.52
C TYR A 433 -6.12 15.66 -3.45
N THR A 434 -6.96 14.72 -3.85
CA THR A 434 -7.96 14.94 -4.92
C THR A 434 -9.34 15.33 -4.41
N ALA A 435 -9.67 15.02 -3.15
CA ALA A 435 -11.04 14.99 -2.60
C ALA A 435 -12.05 14.17 -3.43
N GLY A 436 -11.58 13.20 -4.23
CA GLY A 436 -12.45 12.49 -5.19
C GLY A 436 -12.70 13.26 -6.50
N GLY A 437 -11.85 14.23 -6.82
CA GLY A 437 -11.85 14.98 -8.08
C GLY A 437 -12.58 16.32 -8.00
N ALA A 438 -12.89 16.92 -9.15
CA ALA A 438 -13.46 18.27 -9.21
C ALA A 438 -14.79 18.42 -8.46
N LEU A 439 -15.64 17.37 -8.47
CA LEU A 439 -16.91 17.40 -7.74
C LEU A 439 -16.75 17.28 -6.23
N GLY A 440 -15.58 16.88 -5.72
CA GLY A 440 -15.29 16.82 -4.29
C GLY A 440 -15.49 18.17 -3.60
N LEU A 441 -15.23 19.28 -4.30
CA LEU A 441 -15.48 20.62 -3.76
C LEU A 441 -16.96 20.97 -3.58
N ILE A 442 -17.90 20.14 -4.04
CA ILE A 442 -19.35 20.42 -3.93
C ILE A 442 -20.13 19.15 -3.58
N ASP A 443 -19.47 18.16 -2.97
CA ASP A 443 -20.07 16.86 -2.67
C ASP A 443 -20.81 16.83 -1.33
N GLU A 444 -20.76 17.92 -0.55
CA GLU A 444 -21.35 18.10 0.77
C GLU A 444 -20.78 17.12 1.83
N ILE A 445 -19.53 16.67 1.66
CA ILE A 445 -18.74 15.89 2.61
C ILE A 445 -17.58 16.74 3.11
N ARG A 446 -17.74 17.28 4.32
CA ARG A 446 -16.71 18.10 4.95
C ARG A 446 -15.49 17.27 5.40
N GLY A 447 -14.31 17.69 5.00
CA GLY A 447 -13.01 17.21 5.45
C GLY A 447 -12.80 17.46 6.94
N GLY A 448 -12.11 16.52 7.60
CA GLY A 448 -11.69 16.65 9.01
C GLY A 448 -10.34 17.36 9.15
N VAL A 449 -9.86 17.55 10.38
CA VAL A 449 -8.54 18.16 10.63
C VAL A 449 -7.37 17.28 10.18
N ASP A 450 -7.56 15.97 10.05
CA ASP A 450 -6.56 15.09 9.46
C ASP A 450 -6.68 15.09 7.94
N PHE A 451 -5.76 15.80 7.29
CA PHE A 451 -5.74 15.92 5.84
C PHE A 451 -5.47 14.61 5.11
N ARG A 452 -4.89 13.61 5.81
CA ARG A 452 -4.57 12.29 5.24
C ARG A 452 -5.82 11.42 5.04
N ALA A 453 -6.96 11.81 5.62
CA ALA A 453 -8.24 11.13 5.44
C ALA A 453 -8.90 11.38 4.08
N GLY A 454 -8.22 12.05 3.13
CA GLY A 454 -8.67 12.15 1.74
C GLY A 454 -9.81 13.14 1.47
N GLY A 455 -10.31 13.84 2.49
CA GLY A 455 -11.40 14.83 2.37
C GLY A 455 -10.96 16.23 1.94
N TRP A 456 -9.77 16.39 1.37
CA TRP A 456 -9.24 17.70 0.98
C TRP A 456 -8.67 17.68 -0.42
N GLN A 457 -8.89 18.77 -1.16
CA GLN A 457 -8.26 19.01 -2.44
C GLN A 457 -7.07 19.96 -2.25
N GLY A 458 -5.87 19.47 -2.59
CA GLY A 458 -4.60 20.16 -2.29
C GLY A 458 -3.98 20.86 -3.50
N TYR A 459 -3.45 22.07 -3.30
CA TYR A 459 -2.81 22.91 -4.31
C TYR A 459 -1.41 23.33 -3.84
N HIS A 460 -0.35 22.86 -4.52
CA HIS A 460 1.05 23.03 -4.10
C HIS A 460 1.76 24.16 -4.83
N GLY A 461 1.98 25.28 -4.15
CA GLY A 461 2.63 26.48 -4.71
C GLY A 461 1.85 27.14 -5.84
N VAL A 462 0.56 26.83 -5.98
CA VAL A 462 -0.35 27.38 -6.98
C VAL A 462 -1.68 27.78 -6.32
N ASP A 463 -2.36 28.76 -6.91
CA ASP A 463 -3.67 29.21 -6.48
C ASP A 463 -4.74 28.15 -6.71
N LEU A 464 -5.79 28.19 -5.90
CA LEU A 464 -7.07 27.57 -6.24
C LEU A 464 -7.87 28.54 -7.11
N VAL A 465 -8.30 28.09 -8.28
CA VAL A 465 -9.31 28.80 -9.09
C VAL A 465 -10.38 27.81 -9.53
N ALA A 466 -11.52 27.82 -8.84
CA ALA A 466 -12.63 26.92 -9.10
C ALA A 466 -13.87 27.71 -9.56
N VAL A 467 -14.55 27.22 -10.59
CA VAL A 467 -15.82 27.75 -11.09
C VAL A 467 -16.91 26.71 -10.93
N VAL A 468 -17.88 26.98 -10.07
CA VAL A 468 -19.08 26.17 -9.87
C VAL A 468 -20.16 26.65 -10.84
N ASP A 469 -20.58 25.80 -11.78
CA ASP A 469 -21.78 25.99 -12.60
C ASP A 469 -22.99 25.44 -11.84
N LEU A 470 -23.94 26.32 -11.52
CA LEU A 470 -25.19 25.98 -10.83
C LEU A 470 -26.21 25.29 -11.75
N GLY A 471 -25.89 25.11 -13.04
CA GLY A 471 -26.72 24.50 -14.07
C GLY A 471 -27.77 25.46 -14.66
N SER A 472 -28.23 26.43 -13.86
CA SER A 472 -29.17 27.46 -14.28
C SER A 472 -28.97 28.75 -13.50
N VAL A 473 -29.35 29.87 -14.11
CA VAL A 473 -29.36 31.18 -13.42
C VAL A 473 -30.34 31.10 -12.25
N ARG A 474 -29.85 31.40 -11.05
CA ARG A 474 -30.65 31.41 -9.82
C ARG A 474 -30.14 32.49 -8.88
N ARG A 475 -30.96 32.87 -7.90
CA ARG A 475 -30.58 33.84 -6.88
C ARG A 475 -29.59 33.19 -5.91
N VAL A 476 -28.38 33.73 -5.84
CA VAL A 476 -27.35 33.36 -4.87
C VAL A 476 -27.47 34.27 -3.65
N ARG A 477 -27.54 33.66 -2.47
CA ARG A 477 -27.63 34.31 -1.15
C ARG A 477 -26.33 34.13 -0.39
N ARG A 478 -25.79 32.90 -0.41
CA ARG A 478 -24.57 32.54 0.32
C ARG A 478 -23.55 31.92 -0.62
N VAL A 479 -22.29 32.28 -0.41
CA VAL A 479 -21.12 31.56 -0.93
C VAL A 479 -20.17 31.32 0.23
N ALA A 480 -19.71 30.09 0.38
CA ALA A 480 -18.71 29.72 1.37
C ALA A 480 -17.69 28.74 0.79
N ALA A 481 -16.49 28.70 1.38
CA ALA A 481 -15.47 27.68 1.14
C ALA A 481 -14.70 27.42 2.45
N SER A 482 -14.38 26.16 2.73
CA SER A 482 -13.60 25.77 3.90
C SER A 482 -12.14 25.51 3.53
N PHE A 483 -11.23 25.91 4.40
CA PHE A 483 -9.79 25.69 4.22
C PHE A 483 -9.17 25.09 5.47
N LEU A 484 -8.23 24.18 5.28
CA LEU A 484 -7.44 23.63 6.36
C LEU A 484 -6.20 24.48 6.59
N GLN A 485 -5.82 24.64 7.84
CA GLN A 485 -4.48 25.04 8.26
C GLN A 485 -3.83 23.88 9.02
N ASP A 486 -2.59 23.58 8.68
CA ASP A 486 -1.66 22.77 9.47
C ASP A 486 -0.23 23.15 9.04
N GLN A 487 0.33 24.16 9.69
CA GLN A 487 1.59 24.78 9.25
C GLN A 487 2.77 23.81 9.34
N ASN A 488 2.74 22.87 10.29
CA ASN A 488 3.76 21.83 10.40
C ASN A 488 3.82 20.91 9.17
N SER A 489 2.71 20.82 8.43
CA SER A 489 2.57 20.09 7.16
C SER A 489 2.63 21.02 5.94
N TRP A 490 3.13 22.25 6.12
CA TRP A 490 3.19 23.30 5.10
C TRP A 490 1.82 23.73 4.54
N ILE A 491 0.73 23.48 5.27
CA ILE A 491 -0.65 23.81 4.85
C ILE A 491 -1.05 25.14 5.47
N PHE A 492 -1.24 26.15 4.62
CA PHE A 492 -1.56 27.52 5.02
C PHE A 492 -2.95 27.92 4.56
N LEU A 493 -3.59 28.78 5.34
CA LEU A 493 -4.77 29.50 4.89
C LEU A 493 -4.39 30.44 3.73
N PRO A 494 -5.28 30.66 2.76
CA PRO A 494 -4.98 31.52 1.62
C PRO A 494 -4.66 32.97 2.05
N GLU A 495 -3.72 33.61 1.36
CA GLU A 495 -3.37 35.03 1.61
C GLU A 495 -4.54 35.94 1.23
N ARG A 496 -5.28 35.56 0.19
CA ARG A 496 -6.44 36.28 -0.33
C ARG A 496 -7.48 35.30 -0.82
N ILE A 497 -8.76 35.60 -0.58
CA ILE A 497 -9.89 34.82 -1.08
C ILE A 497 -10.84 35.79 -1.77
N GLU A 498 -11.18 35.52 -3.03
CA GLU A 498 -12.16 36.27 -3.81
C GLU A 498 -13.31 35.34 -4.23
N TYR A 499 -14.54 35.77 -3.94
CA TYR A 499 -15.75 35.18 -4.50
C TYR A 499 -16.37 36.10 -5.54
N SER A 500 -16.62 35.55 -6.72
CA SER A 500 -17.12 36.29 -7.88
C SER A 500 -18.27 35.56 -8.57
N LEU A 501 -19.24 36.31 -9.09
CA LEU A 501 -20.43 35.78 -9.74
C LEU A 501 -20.51 36.11 -11.24
N SER A 502 -21.08 35.20 -12.03
CA SER A 502 -21.35 35.43 -13.45
C SER A 502 -22.65 34.78 -13.92
N SER A 503 -23.34 35.39 -14.89
CA SER A 503 -24.47 34.79 -15.61
C SER A 503 -24.06 34.02 -16.86
N ASP A 504 -22.93 34.37 -17.48
CA ASP A 504 -22.46 33.84 -18.77
C ASP A 504 -21.18 32.98 -18.67
N GLY A 505 -20.51 33.00 -17.51
CA GLY A 505 -19.27 32.27 -17.26
C GLY A 505 -18.02 32.95 -17.82
N VAL A 506 -18.17 34.21 -18.28
CA VAL A 506 -17.10 35.02 -18.87
C VAL A 506 -16.89 36.29 -18.04
N ALA A 507 -17.93 37.09 -17.86
CA ALA A 507 -17.86 38.32 -17.08
C ALA A 507 -18.20 38.03 -15.61
N PHE A 508 -17.20 38.15 -14.74
CA PHE A 508 -17.33 37.92 -13.30
C PHE A 508 -17.34 39.23 -12.52
N ILE A 509 -18.21 39.31 -11.50
CA ILE A 509 -18.33 40.43 -10.58
C ILE A 509 -18.00 39.95 -9.17
N THR A 510 -17.00 40.54 -8.53
CA THR A 510 -16.63 40.27 -7.15
C THR A 510 -17.77 40.62 -6.19
N VAL A 511 -18.09 39.70 -5.28
CA VAL A 511 -19.15 39.85 -4.27
C VAL A 511 -18.64 39.74 -2.83
N ALA A 512 -17.47 39.15 -2.63
CA ALA A 512 -16.77 39.17 -1.35
C ALA A 512 -15.26 38.98 -1.56
N GLU A 513 -14.49 39.51 -0.63
CA GLU A 513 -13.05 39.41 -0.61
C GLU A 513 -12.53 39.41 0.83
N TRP A 514 -11.52 38.57 1.10
CA TRP A 514 -10.72 38.59 2.32
C TRP A 514 -9.25 38.76 1.93
N ASP A 515 -8.59 39.75 2.51
CA ASP A 515 -7.14 39.95 2.40
C ASP A 515 -6.52 39.74 3.78
N ARG A 516 -5.72 38.68 3.91
CA ARG A 516 -5.07 38.28 5.16
C ARG A 516 -3.59 38.63 5.19
N GLY A 517 -3.00 38.99 4.04
CA GLY A 517 -1.56 39.12 3.89
C GLY A 517 -0.81 37.82 4.23
N THR A 518 0.44 37.97 4.65
CA THR A 518 1.32 36.85 4.96
C THR A 518 0.88 36.13 6.25
N PRO A 519 0.79 34.79 6.25
CA PRO A 519 0.46 34.02 7.45
C PRO A 519 1.41 34.28 8.62
N ALA A 520 0.84 34.43 9.81
CA ALA A 520 1.59 34.41 11.08
C ALA A 520 1.82 32.96 11.54
N ALA A 521 2.86 32.75 12.35
CA ALA A 521 3.17 31.45 12.92
C ALA A 521 2.06 30.97 13.87
N ASP A 522 1.61 29.74 13.65
CA ASP A 522 0.50 29.10 14.36
C ASP A 522 0.53 27.58 14.17
N GLU A 523 0.85 26.87 15.25
CA GLU A 523 1.03 25.41 15.24
C GLU A 523 -0.31 24.64 15.26
N ALA A 524 -1.45 25.32 15.44
CA ALA A 524 -2.74 24.65 15.57
C ALA A 524 -3.30 24.22 14.21
N ALA A 525 -3.54 22.92 14.07
CA ALA A 525 -4.34 22.38 12.97
C ALA A 525 -5.82 22.78 13.16
N ARG A 526 -6.41 23.45 12.17
CA ARG A 526 -7.80 23.92 12.23
C ARG A 526 -8.42 24.07 10.85
N ILE A 527 -9.75 24.05 10.83
CA ILE A 527 -10.55 24.36 9.65
C ILE A 527 -11.13 25.75 9.81
N GLU A 528 -11.01 26.59 8.78
CA GLU A 528 -11.61 27.92 8.73
C GLU A 528 -12.53 28.03 7.51
N GLU A 529 -13.78 28.42 7.74
CA GLU A 529 -14.76 28.69 6.68
C GLU A 529 -14.81 30.19 6.39
N PHE A 530 -14.74 30.57 5.12
CA PHE A 530 -14.95 31.94 4.68
C PHE A 530 -16.26 32.03 3.95
N SER A 531 -17.21 32.79 4.48
CA SER A 531 -18.57 32.85 3.96
C SER A 531 -19.10 34.28 3.84
N THR A 532 -19.96 34.50 2.84
CA THR A 532 -20.69 35.76 2.64
C THR A 532 -22.16 35.48 2.42
N ASP A 533 -23.02 36.01 3.29
CA ASP A 533 -24.48 35.82 3.22
C ASP A 533 -25.20 36.98 2.51
N ARG A 534 -24.43 37.90 1.91
CA ARG A 534 -24.94 39.19 1.38
C ARG A 534 -24.93 39.30 -0.14
N VAL A 535 -24.85 38.16 -0.82
CA VAL A 535 -24.61 38.13 -2.27
C VAL A 535 -25.83 38.60 -3.07
N ALA A 536 -27.04 38.22 -2.63
CA ALA A 536 -28.37 38.67 -3.12
C ALA A 536 -28.51 38.97 -4.63
N ARG A 537 -27.79 38.25 -5.50
CA ARG A 537 -27.68 38.48 -6.95
C ARG A 537 -28.02 37.20 -7.71
N SER A 538 -28.56 37.35 -8.92
CA SER A 538 -28.81 36.19 -9.78
C SER A 538 -27.55 35.85 -10.58
N ALA A 539 -27.12 34.60 -10.53
CA ALA A 539 -25.96 34.10 -11.23
C ALA A 539 -26.15 32.63 -11.61
N ARG A 540 -25.38 32.17 -12.59
CA ARG A 540 -25.23 30.76 -12.93
C ARG A 540 -23.89 30.21 -12.47
N PHE A 541 -22.84 31.03 -12.49
CA PHE A 541 -21.49 30.63 -12.17
C PHE A 541 -21.00 31.35 -10.91
N VAL A 542 -20.34 30.61 -10.03
CA VAL A 542 -19.63 31.13 -8.85
C VAL A 542 -18.16 30.77 -9.01
N ARG A 543 -17.28 31.77 -9.00
CA ARG A 543 -15.83 31.58 -8.99
C ARG A 543 -15.29 31.81 -7.59
N VAL A 544 -14.50 30.84 -7.12
CA VAL A 544 -13.69 30.94 -5.91
C VAL A 544 -12.22 31.01 -6.36
N HIS A 545 -11.56 32.12 -6.05
CA HIS A 545 -10.12 32.28 -6.24
C HIS A 545 -9.46 32.44 -4.88
N ALA A 546 -8.64 31.46 -4.49
CA ALA A 546 -7.86 31.53 -3.26
C ALA A 546 -6.36 31.56 -3.59
N ARG A 547 -5.70 32.64 -3.17
CA ARG A 547 -4.29 32.91 -3.47
C ARG A 547 -3.38 32.16 -2.51
N ASN A 548 -2.47 31.38 -3.07
CA ASN A 548 -1.44 30.65 -2.32
C ASN A 548 -0.31 31.60 -1.91
N ALA A 549 0.27 31.36 -0.74
CA ALA A 549 1.51 32.02 -0.31
C ALA A 549 2.69 31.74 -1.26
N GLY A 550 2.56 30.71 -2.09
CA GLY A 550 3.56 30.25 -3.06
C GLY A 550 4.63 29.41 -2.37
N VAL A 551 5.27 29.98 -1.34
CA VAL A 551 6.30 29.33 -0.53
C VAL A 551 6.06 29.54 0.97
N CYS A 552 6.67 28.69 1.78
CA CYS A 552 6.65 28.77 3.23
C CYS A 552 7.31 30.09 3.67
N PRO A 553 6.69 30.85 4.59
CA PRO A 553 7.22 32.13 5.05
C PRO A 553 8.62 32.04 5.68
N PRO A 554 9.38 33.15 5.77
CA PRO A 554 10.75 33.16 6.30
C PRO A 554 10.91 32.62 7.73
N TRP A 555 9.86 32.67 8.54
CA TRP A 555 9.86 32.17 9.92
C TRP A 555 9.64 30.65 10.00
N HIS A 556 9.20 30.01 8.91
CA HIS A 556 8.90 28.58 8.87
C HIS A 556 10.21 27.76 8.79
N PRO A 557 10.32 26.60 9.46
CA PRO A 557 11.52 25.76 9.41
C PRO A 557 11.96 25.34 8.00
N TYR A 558 11.01 25.31 7.06
CA TYR A 558 11.21 24.99 5.64
C TYR A 558 11.00 26.21 4.74
N ALA A 559 11.44 27.39 5.16
CA ALA A 559 11.31 28.62 4.41
C ALA A 559 11.80 28.48 2.96
N GLY A 560 11.00 28.95 2.00
CA GLY A 560 11.29 28.85 0.56
C GLY A 560 10.77 27.58 -0.13
N GLU A 561 10.38 26.55 0.62
CA GLU A 561 9.69 25.39 0.07
C GLU A 561 8.24 25.74 -0.30
N LYS A 562 7.66 25.06 -1.29
CA LYS A 562 6.29 25.35 -1.75
C LYS A 562 5.25 25.12 -0.65
N ALA A 563 4.34 26.07 -0.51
CA ALA A 563 3.22 26.01 0.44
C ALA A 563 1.99 25.32 -0.16
N TRP A 564 1.19 24.66 0.68
CA TRP A 564 -0.09 24.06 0.31
C TRP A 564 -1.26 24.98 0.64
N ILE A 565 -2.27 24.99 -0.24
CA ILE A 565 -3.66 25.29 0.11
C ILE A 565 -4.44 23.99 0.08
N PHE A 566 -5.20 23.73 1.15
CA PHE A 566 -6.17 22.63 1.21
C PHE A 566 -7.55 23.25 1.31
N VAL A 567 -8.39 22.96 0.31
CA VAL A 567 -9.76 23.47 0.23
C VAL A 567 -10.72 22.29 0.25
N ASP A 568 -11.85 22.52 0.89
CA ASP A 568 -12.99 21.63 0.85
C ASP A 568 -14.30 22.42 1.00
N GLU A 569 -15.37 21.84 0.46
CA GLU A 569 -16.73 22.36 0.41
C GLU A 569 -16.92 23.83 0.02
N ILE A 570 -17.13 24.05 -1.27
CA ILE A 570 -17.69 25.27 -1.85
C ILE A 570 -19.23 25.20 -1.78
N GLU A 571 -19.79 25.86 -0.78
CA GLU A 571 -21.24 25.94 -0.61
C GLU A 571 -21.81 27.15 -1.34
N VAL A 572 -22.88 26.91 -2.12
CA VAL A 572 -23.65 27.96 -2.79
C VAL A 572 -25.14 27.73 -2.53
N GLU A 573 -25.80 28.74 -1.95
CA GLU A 573 -27.24 28.73 -1.62
C GLU A 573 -28.03 29.81 -2.36
#